data_AF-A0AAN6VX21-F1
#
_entry.id   AF-A0AAN6VX21-F1
#
_cell.length_a   1.000
_cell.length_b   1.000
_cell.length_c   1.000
_cell.angle_alpha   90.00
_cell.angle_beta   90.00
_cell.angle_gamma   90.00
#
_symmetry.space_group_name_H-M   'P 1'
#
loop_
_entity.id
_entity.type
_entity.pdbx_description
1 polymer ?
#
loop_
_entity_poly.entity_id
_entity_poly.type
_entity_poly.pdbx_seq_one_letter_code
_entity_poly.pdbx_strand_id
1 'polypeptide(L)'
;MSLKLLSHHSTATEINQLPGYPRLKPAYILKINIGKILKVGTVGSGQSLTLVETGTGTLTTAEGYDYPIDGEIVYGADWLLNEPDGEHAIPNLKLLIKTQDGAVLSSEYTGTGVFSKPVLDMWAGDEGAKTFPFGISSTYHTFQSGDPKYKHLQYKTFVGNGRFVVNDDRSITVESRISEVIPSNDLDC
;
A
#
# COMPACT_ATOMS: atom_id res chain seq x y z
N MET A 1 -23.30 19.48 4.11
CA MET A 1 -22.07 19.54 4.92
C MET A 1 -20.96 19.00 4.04
N SER A 2 -20.12 19.88 3.50
CA SER A 2 -19.24 19.59 2.36
C SER A 2 -17.98 18.85 2.80
N LEU A 3 -17.73 17.68 2.20
CA LEU A 3 -16.49 16.92 2.32
C LEU A 3 -15.37 17.76 1.66
N LYS A 4 -14.66 18.56 2.47
CA LYS A 4 -13.43 19.23 2.04
C LYS A 4 -12.46 18.16 1.54
N LEU A 5 -11.96 18.39 0.32
CA LEU A 5 -11.10 17.49 -0.44
C LEU A 5 -10.01 16.86 0.42
N LEU A 6 -9.89 15.54 0.32
CA LEU A 6 -8.67 14.84 0.72
C LEU A 6 -7.56 15.20 -0.27
N SER A 7 -6.45 15.69 0.29
CA SER A 7 -5.23 16.17 -0.36
C SER A 7 -5.42 17.45 -1.19
N HIS A 8 -4.60 18.47 -0.89
CA HIS A 8 -4.52 19.72 -1.68
C HIS A 8 -3.86 19.53 -3.06
N HIS A 9 -3.54 18.29 -3.46
CA HIS A 9 -2.78 17.97 -4.66
C HIS A 9 -3.59 17.39 -5.82
N SER A 10 -4.91 17.22 -5.68
CA SER A 10 -5.74 16.77 -6.80
C SER A 10 -6.80 17.82 -7.15
N THR A 11 -6.45 18.69 -8.10
CA THR A 11 -7.45 19.41 -8.90
C THR A 11 -7.84 18.48 -10.05
N ALA A 12 -9.15 18.24 -10.20
CA ALA A 12 -9.74 17.23 -11.09
C ALA A 12 -9.52 17.45 -12.62
N THR A 13 -8.62 18.36 -13.02
CA THR A 13 -8.37 18.73 -14.42
C THR A 13 -7.10 18.11 -15.01
N GLU A 14 -6.22 17.52 -14.20
CA GLU A 14 -5.04 16.83 -14.74
C GLU A 14 -5.29 15.32 -14.81
N ILE A 15 -5.51 14.82 -16.03
CA ILE A 15 -4.69 13.80 -16.72
C ILE A 15 -5.30 13.71 -18.14
N ASN A 16 -5.05 14.71 -18.97
CA ASN A 16 -4.79 14.36 -20.37
C ASN A 16 -3.39 13.74 -20.36
N GLN A 17 -3.21 12.55 -20.92
CA GLN A 17 -1.89 11.91 -20.96
C GLN A 17 -0.90 12.86 -21.63
N LEU A 18 0.10 13.30 -20.86
CA LEU A 18 1.17 14.14 -21.37
C LEU A 18 2.22 13.25 -22.06
N PRO A 19 2.71 13.62 -23.25
CA PRO A 19 3.75 12.87 -23.93
C PRO A 19 5.02 12.81 -23.07
N GLY A 20 5.72 11.68 -23.12
CA GLY A 20 6.97 11.46 -22.40
C GLY A 20 6.82 11.04 -20.92
N TYR A 21 5.60 11.09 -20.36
CA TYR A 21 5.34 10.66 -18.98
C TYR A 21 4.91 9.19 -18.90
N PRO A 22 5.35 8.44 -17.86
CA PRO A 22 4.88 7.08 -17.66
C PRO A 22 3.38 7.04 -17.36
N ARG A 23 2.76 5.90 -17.69
CA ARG A 23 1.35 5.63 -17.44
C ARG A 23 1.20 4.55 -16.37
N LEU A 24 0.04 4.49 -15.74
CA LEU A 24 -0.27 3.47 -14.73
C LEU A 24 -1.30 2.49 -15.30
N LYS A 25 -0.96 1.19 -15.30
CA LYS A 25 -1.91 0.09 -15.59
C LYS A 25 -2.29 -0.58 -14.27
N PRO A 26 -3.58 -0.64 -13.89
CA PRO A 26 -4.01 -1.41 -12.72
C PRO A 26 -3.48 -2.85 -12.79
N ALA A 27 -2.89 -3.33 -11.70
CA ALA A 27 -2.21 -4.62 -11.67
C ALA A 27 -2.75 -5.53 -10.56
N TYR A 28 -2.72 -5.06 -9.32
CA TYR A 28 -3.08 -5.89 -8.16
C TYR A 28 -3.88 -5.12 -7.11
N ILE A 29 -4.57 -5.88 -6.28
CA ILE A 29 -5.28 -5.43 -5.08
C ILE A 29 -4.68 -6.20 -3.91
N LEU A 30 -4.02 -5.46 -3.03
CA LEU A 30 -3.43 -5.99 -1.80
C LEU A 30 -4.32 -5.59 -0.63
N LYS A 31 -4.78 -6.58 0.14
CA LYS A 31 -5.51 -6.37 1.40
C LYS A 31 -4.74 -7.03 2.51
N ILE A 32 -4.43 -6.28 3.55
CA ILE A 32 -3.62 -6.72 4.68
C ILE A 32 -4.40 -6.45 5.95
N ASN A 33 -4.63 -7.48 6.76
CA ASN A 33 -5.27 -7.27 8.05
C ASN A 33 -4.21 -6.91 9.09
N ILE A 34 -4.48 -5.88 9.88
CA ILE A 34 -3.62 -5.48 10.97
C ILE A 34 -3.81 -6.43 12.15
N GLY A 35 -2.71 -7.01 12.61
CA GLY A 35 -2.63 -7.80 13.82
C GLY A 35 -2.10 -6.99 15.01
N LYS A 36 -1.21 -7.61 15.80
CA LYS A 36 -0.63 -7.00 16.99
C LYS A 36 0.25 -5.80 16.63
N ILE A 37 0.21 -4.79 17.50
CA ILE A 37 1.06 -3.59 17.42
C ILE A 37 2.04 -3.61 18.59
N LEU A 38 3.33 -3.48 18.29
CA LEU A 38 4.40 -3.37 19.27
C LEU A 38 5.11 -2.03 19.11
N LYS A 39 5.03 -1.19 20.15
CA LYS A 39 5.72 0.10 20.17
C LYS A 39 7.19 -0.13 20.54
N VAL A 40 8.11 0.23 19.65
CA VAL A 40 9.56 0.22 19.94
C VAL A 40 9.96 1.52 20.64
N GLY A 41 9.41 2.65 20.17
CA GLY A 41 9.67 3.99 20.71
C GLY A 41 10.45 4.86 19.73
N THR A 42 10.92 6.01 20.21
CA THR A 42 11.69 6.96 19.40
C THR A 42 13.08 6.41 19.12
N VAL A 43 13.43 6.33 17.83
CA VAL A 43 14.76 5.87 17.38
C VAL A 43 15.72 7.05 17.22
N GLY A 44 17.01 6.79 17.00
CA GLY A 44 18.06 7.82 16.93
C GLY A 44 17.86 8.88 15.84
N SER A 45 17.03 8.61 14.82
CA SER A 45 16.62 9.57 13.79
C SER A 45 15.52 10.53 14.24
N GLY A 46 14.96 10.38 15.45
CA GLY A 46 13.86 11.18 15.98
C GLY A 46 12.46 10.66 15.63
N GLN A 47 12.36 9.73 14.68
CA GLN A 47 11.10 9.07 14.30
C GLN A 47 10.63 8.10 15.40
N SER A 48 9.32 7.85 15.49
CA SER A 48 8.76 6.81 16.35
C SER A 48 8.59 5.51 15.59
N LEU A 49 9.25 4.44 16.02
CA LEU A 49 9.16 3.11 15.39
C LEU A 49 8.09 2.25 16.08
N THR A 50 7.23 1.68 15.26
CA THR A 50 6.22 0.68 15.66
C THR A 50 6.32 -0.53 14.73
N LEU A 51 6.30 -1.73 15.31
CA LEU A 51 6.11 -2.96 14.54
C LEU A 51 4.62 -3.29 14.49
N VAL A 52 4.09 -3.47 13.28
CA VAL A 52 2.70 -3.87 13.06
C VAL A 52 2.69 -5.25 12.40
N GLU A 53 2.09 -6.25 13.05
CA GLU A 53 1.91 -7.58 12.45
C GLU A 53 0.89 -7.52 11.32
N THR A 54 1.19 -8.18 10.22
CA THR A 54 0.41 -8.15 8.97
C THR A 54 0.29 -9.53 8.34
N GLY A 55 0.22 -10.56 9.18
CA GLY A 55 0.35 -11.96 8.77
C GLY A 55 -0.84 -12.58 8.04
N THR A 56 -1.90 -11.83 7.76
CA THR A 56 -3.07 -12.34 7.01
C THR A 56 -3.59 -11.31 6.01
N GLY A 57 -4.26 -11.80 4.97
CA GLY A 57 -4.81 -10.97 3.90
C GLY A 57 -4.62 -11.63 2.54
N THR A 58 -4.78 -10.86 1.47
CA THR A 58 -4.81 -11.37 0.10
C THR A 58 -4.10 -10.45 -0.87
N LEU A 59 -3.48 -11.03 -1.89
CA LEU A 59 -3.04 -10.36 -3.11
C LEU A 59 -3.81 -10.95 -4.29
N THR A 60 -4.57 -10.12 -4.99
CA THR A 60 -5.39 -10.54 -6.13
C THR A 60 -5.13 -9.65 -7.34
N THR A 61 -5.30 -10.20 -8.53
CA THR A 61 -5.14 -9.44 -9.77
C THR A 61 -6.31 -8.51 -10.05
N ALA A 62 -6.00 -7.28 -10.45
CA ALA A 62 -6.99 -6.33 -10.94
C ALA A 62 -7.51 -6.76 -12.33
N GLU A 63 -8.76 -6.39 -12.63
CA GLU A 63 -9.36 -6.68 -13.93
C GLU A 63 -8.51 -6.13 -15.09
N GLY A 64 -8.27 -6.95 -16.12
CA GLY A 64 -7.54 -6.55 -17.32
C GLY A 64 -6.00 -6.58 -17.22
N TYR A 65 -5.44 -7.10 -16.13
CA TYR A 65 -3.99 -7.30 -16.01
C TYR A 65 -3.56 -8.71 -16.44
N ASP A 66 -2.43 -8.79 -17.15
CA ASP A 66 -2.05 -9.98 -17.92
C ASP A 66 -1.37 -11.08 -17.09
N TYR A 67 -0.94 -10.74 -15.86
CA TYR A 67 -0.18 -11.63 -15.00
C TYR A 67 -1.01 -11.95 -13.74
N PRO A 68 -1.81 -13.04 -13.77
CA PRO A 68 -2.71 -13.38 -12.69
C PRO A 68 -1.95 -13.87 -11.46
N ILE A 69 -2.36 -13.35 -10.30
CA ILE A 69 -2.00 -13.77 -8.96
C ILE A 69 -3.29 -13.89 -8.17
N ASP A 70 -3.43 -15.03 -7.53
CA ASP A 70 -4.37 -15.26 -6.45
C ASP A 70 -3.55 -15.86 -5.30
N GLY A 71 -3.39 -15.11 -4.22
CA GLY A 71 -2.52 -15.48 -3.13
C GLY A 71 -2.95 -14.95 -1.79
N GLU A 72 -2.58 -15.70 -0.76
CA GLU A 72 -2.85 -15.40 0.64
C GLU A 72 -1.55 -14.97 1.33
N ILE A 73 -1.64 -13.94 2.17
CA ILE A 73 -0.53 -13.56 3.02
C ILE A 73 -0.41 -14.61 4.13
N VAL A 74 0.79 -15.21 4.25
CA VAL A 74 1.09 -16.25 5.26
C VAL A 74 2.05 -15.76 6.34
N TYR A 75 2.70 -14.62 6.11
CA TYR A 75 3.53 -13.93 7.09
C TYR A 75 3.71 -12.47 6.68
N GLY A 76 3.84 -11.57 7.65
CA GLY A 76 4.11 -10.16 7.36
C GLY A 76 4.34 -9.32 8.60
N ALA A 77 5.16 -8.28 8.46
CA ALA A 77 5.26 -7.21 9.44
C ALA A 77 5.67 -5.88 8.79
N ASP A 78 5.21 -4.77 9.38
CA ASP A 78 5.57 -3.40 9.01
C ASP A 78 6.42 -2.76 10.11
N TRP A 79 7.62 -2.29 9.76
CA TRP A 79 8.44 -1.43 10.61
C TRP A 79 8.08 0.03 10.35
N LEU A 80 6.86 0.40 10.76
CA LEU A 80 6.28 1.70 10.52
C LEU A 80 7.00 2.79 11.31
N LEU A 81 7.57 3.76 10.60
CA LEU A 81 8.17 4.95 11.18
C LEU A 81 7.19 6.11 11.11
N ASN A 82 6.82 6.69 12.24
CA ASN A 82 6.05 7.93 12.28
C ASN A 82 7.01 9.11 12.33
N GLU A 83 6.79 10.08 11.45
CA GLU A 83 7.62 11.28 11.35
C GLU A 83 7.41 12.19 12.58
N PRO A 84 8.44 12.96 12.98
CA PRO A 84 8.34 13.90 14.09
C PRO A 84 7.29 15.00 13.90
N ASP A 85 6.86 15.26 12.65
CA ASP A 85 5.80 16.22 12.35
C ASP A 85 4.41 15.78 12.85
N GLY A 86 4.24 14.48 13.15
CA GLY A 86 2.97 13.90 13.57
C GLY A 86 1.91 13.84 12.47
N GLU A 87 2.29 14.05 11.21
CA GLU A 87 1.39 14.08 10.05
C GLU A 87 1.72 12.99 9.02
N HIS A 88 2.95 12.48 9.02
CA HIS A 88 3.41 11.49 8.05
C HIS A 88 3.93 10.21 8.71
N ALA A 89 3.84 9.11 7.96
CA ALA A 89 4.47 7.86 8.31
C ALA A 89 5.12 7.21 7.09
N ILE A 90 6.21 6.48 7.33
CA ILE A 90 6.99 5.77 6.34
C ILE A 90 6.83 4.27 6.61
N PRO A 91 5.97 3.55 5.87
CA PRO A 91 5.88 2.11 5.99
C PRO A 91 7.16 1.45 5.48
N ASN A 92 7.48 0.31 6.09
CA ASN A 92 8.55 -0.61 5.70
C ASN A 92 8.00 -2.03 5.88
N LEU A 93 7.07 -2.37 4.99
CA LEU A 93 6.35 -3.63 5.03
C LEU A 93 7.13 -4.72 4.32
N LYS A 94 7.14 -5.91 4.91
CA LYS A 94 7.58 -7.15 4.27
C LYS A 94 6.51 -8.21 4.44
N LEU A 95 6.21 -8.92 3.36
CA LEU A 95 5.18 -9.96 3.27
C LEU A 95 5.73 -11.22 2.61
N LEU A 96 5.23 -12.36 3.05
CA LEU A 96 5.26 -13.61 2.30
C LEU A 96 3.85 -13.95 1.84
N ILE A 97 3.69 -14.18 0.55
CA ILE A 97 2.40 -14.46 -0.09
C ILE A 97 2.51 -15.84 -0.73
N LYS A 98 1.61 -16.74 -0.36
CA LYS A 98 1.50 -18.07 -0.97
C LYS A 98 0.42 -18.02 -2.04
N THR A 99 0.79 -18.34 -3.27
CA THR A 99 -0.15 -18.36 -4.39
C THR A 99 -0.94 -19.68 -4.41
N GLN A 100 -2.12 -19.68 -5.03
CA GLN A 100 -2.96 -20.88 -5.18
C GLN A 100 -2.25 -22.03 -5.90
N ASP A 101 -1.33 -21.72 -6.82
CA ASP A 101 -0.51 -22.71 -7.52
C ASP A 101 0.75 -23.15 -6.74
N GLY A 102 0.90 -22.70 -5.50
CA GLY A 102 1.90 -23.21 -4.55
C GLY A 102 3.24 -22.47 -4.54
N ALA A 103 3.43 -21.44 -5.37
CA ALA A 103 4.60 -20.58 -5.29
C ALA A 103 4.54 -19.68 -4.05
N VAL A 104 5.72 -19.16 -3.67
CA VAL A 104 5.85 -18.14 -2.62
C VAL A 104 6.44 -16.89 -3.25
N LEU A 105 5.78 -15.77 -3.02
CA LEU A 105 6.25 -14.43 -3.38
C LEU A 105 6.71 -13.73 -2.10
N SER A 106 7.93 -13.18 -2.14
CA SER A 106 8.33 -12.13 -1.21
C SER A 106 7.83 -10.80 -1.77
N SER A 107 7.12 -10.02 -0.98
CA SER A 107 6.71 -8.67 -1.36
C SER A 107 7.15 -7.69 -0.30
N GLU A 108 7.71 -6.57 -0.73
CA GLU A 108 8.02 -5.45 0.15
C GLU A 108 7.32 -4.21 -0.39
N TYR A 109 6.93 -3.31 0.51
CA TYR A 109 6.63 -1.96 0.09
C TYR A 109 7.09 -0.92 1.10
N THR A 110 7.38 0.26 0.56
CA THR A 110 7.63 1.48 1.32
C THR A 110 6.99 2.66 0.60
N GLY A 111 7.00 3.84 1.23
CA GLY A 111 6.44 5.04 0.64
C GLY A 111 6.13 6.09 1.71
N THR A 112 5.08 6.86 1.47
CA THR A 112 4.61 7.87 2.41
C THR A 112 3.13 7.65 2.66
N GLY A 113 2.76 7.60 3.93
CA GLY A 113 1.39 7.57 4.41
C GLY A 113 1.05 8.83 5.20
N VAL A 114 -0.23 9.15 5.22
CA VAL A 114 -0.82 10.17 6.07
C VAL A 114 -1.07 9.57 7.45
N PHE A 115 -0.56 10.22 8.48
CA PHE A 115 -0.67 9.85 9.88
C PHE A 115 -1.39 10.94 10.69
N SER A 116 -2.51 11.41 10.14
CA SER A 116 -3.32 12.47 10.73
C SER A 116 -4.05 12.04 12.01
N LYS A 117 -4.58 13.00 12.78
CA LYS A 117 -5.39 12.72 13.98
C LYS A 117 -6.54 11.72 13.75
N PRO A 118 -7.35 11.79 12.67
CA PRO A 118 -8.36 10.76 12.40
C PRO A 118 -7.80 9.35 12.26
N VAL A 119 -6.61 9.21 11.67
CA VAL A 119 -5.92 7.91 11.55
C VAL A 119 -5.51 7.44 12.95
N LEU A 120 -4.94 8.31 13.78
CA LEU A 120 -4.60 8.01 15.18
C LEU A 120 -5.82 7.59 16.01
N ASP A 121 -6.95 8.29 15.86
CA ASP A 121 -8.19 7.99 16.57
C ASP A 121 -8.74 6.61 16.15
N MET A 122 -8.66 6.26 14.86
CA MET A 122 -8.95 4.92 14.37
C MET A 122 -8.03 3.86 15.01
N TRP A 123 -6.71 4.10 15.07
CA TRP A 123 -5.75 3.20 15.71
C TRP A 123 -5.99 3.05 17.23
N ALA A 124 -6.56 4.07 17.87
CA ALA A 124 -6.94 4.05 19.27
C ALA A 124 -8.28 3.33 19.54
N GLY A 125 -8.99 2.89 18.48
CA GLY A 125 -10.24 2.17 18.60
C GLY A 125 -11.48 3.05 18.76
N ASP A 126 -11.44 4.30 18.31
CA ASP A 126 -12.62 5.18 18.31
C ASP A 126 -13.82 4.49 17.62
N GLU A 127 -14.94 4.36 18.32
CA GLU A 127 -16.19 3.76 17.80
C GLU A 127 -16.75 4.52 16.59
N GLY A 128 -16.46 5.82 16.48
CA GLY A 128 -16.85 6.67 15.38
C GLY A 128 -15.98 6.53 14.12
N ALA A 129 -14.86 5.80 14.17
CA ALA A 129 -13.96 5.68 13.03
C ALA A 129 -14.62 4.96 11.84
N LYS A 130 -14.37 5.48 10.63
CA LYS A 130 -14.93 5.00 9.37
C LYS A 130 -13.81 4.67 8.40
N THR A 131 -14.13 3.83 7.40
CA THR A 131 -13.26 3.58 6.25
C THR A 131 -12.85 4.89 5.58
N PHE A 132 -11.56 5.03 5.34
CA PHE A 132 -10.97 6.16 4.65
C PHE A 132 -11.10 5.94 3.13
N PRO A 133 -11.28 7.01 2.35
CA PRO A 133 -11.10 6.90 0.91
C PRO A 133 -9.63 6.64 0.57
N PHE A 134 -9.38 6.22 -0.67
CA PHE A 134 -8.03 6.13 -1.22
C PHE A 134 -7.34 7.49 -1.22
N GLY A 135 -6.00 7.48 -1.22
CA GLY A 135 -5.14 8.65 -1.24
C GLY A 135 -4.49 8.96 0.11
N ILE A 136 -4.61 8.08 1.10
CA ILE A 136 -3.89 8.23 2.38
C ILE A 136 -2.45 7.74 2.31
N SER A 137 -2.06 7.07 1.23
CA SER A 137 -0.66 6.69 1.01
C SER A 137 -0.33 6.55 -0.47
N SER A 138 0.95 6.80 -0.76
CA SER A 138 1.60 6.55 -2.04
C SER A 138 2.81 5.67 -1.78
N THR A 139 2.85 4.50 -2.42
CA THR A 139 3.79 3.42 -2.09
C THR A 139 4.47 2.87 -3.32
N TYR A 140 5.64 2.27 -3.13
CA TYR A 140 6.39 1.52 -4.13
C TYR A 140 6.46 0.07 -3.66
N HIS A 141 6.08 -0.86 -4.55
CA HIS A 141 6.00 -2.28 -4.25
C HIS A 141 7.02 -3.07 -5.06
N THR A 142 7.63 -4.07 -4.43
CA THR A 142 8.46 -5.08 -5.09
C THR A 142 7.86 -6.46 -4.89
N PHE A 143 8.15 -7.35 -5.85
CA PHE A 143 7.79 -8.76 -5.80
C PHE A 143 8.99 -9.59 -6.26
N GLN A 144 9.31 -10.63 -5.51
CA GLN A 144 10.39 -11.58 -5.81
C GLN A 144 9.89 -13.01 -5.63
N SER A 145 10.38 -13.91 -6.47
CA SER A 145 10.10 -15.35 -6.34
C SER A 145 11.20 -16.18 -6.97
N GLY A 146 11.43 -17.36 -6.39
CA GLY A 146 12.26 -18.40 -7.01
C GLY A 146 11.55 -19.13 -8.15
N ASP A 147 10.22 -19.02 -8.26
CA ASP A 147 9.44 -19.69 -9.29
C ASP A 147 9.57 -18.96 -10.65
N PRO A 148 9.98 -19.65 -11.73
CA PRO A 148 10.12 -19.05 -13.06
C PRO A 148 8.85 -18.35 -13.56
N LYS A 149 7.65 -18.83 -13.19
CA LYS A 149 6.37 -18.23 -13.58
C LYS A 149 6.26 -16.76 -13.15
N TYR A 150 6.76 -16.45 -11.96
CA TYR A 150 6.64 -15.13 -11.33
C TYR A 150 7.92 -14.28 -11.42
N LYS A 151 9.00 -14.83 -12.00
CA LYS A 151 10.30 -14.15 -12.11
C LYS A 151 10.22 -12.80 -12.83
N HIS A 152 9.28 -12.66 -13.78
CA HIS A 152 9.07 -11.44 -14.55
C HIS A 152 8.65 -10.23 -13.70
N LEU A 153 8.04 -10.45 -12.53
CA LEU A 153 7.60 -9.38 -11.63
C LEU A 153 8.76 -8.55 -11.07
N GLN A 154 9.94 -9.15 -10.96
CA GLN A 154 11.16 -8.51 -10.45
C GLN A 154 11.73 -7.44 -11.40
N TYR A 155 11.26 -7.42 -12.65
CA TYR A 155 11.71 -6.51 -13.69
C TYR A 155 10.65 -5.44 -14.03
N LYS A 156 9.62 -5.32 -13.17
CA LYS A 156 8.53 -4.34 -13.30
C LYS A 156 8.57 -3.37 -12.12
N THR A 157 8.08 -2.16 -12.36
CA THR A 157 7.93 -1.13 -11.34
C THR A 157 6.46 -1.04 -10.93
N PHE A 158 6.18 -1.13 -9.64
CA PHE A 158 4.82 -1.05 -9.12
C PHE A 158 4.68 0.10 -8.13
N VAL A 159 3.59 0.85 -8.25
CA VAL A 159 3.21 1.90 -7.31
C VAL A 159 1.81 1.65 -6.77
N GLY A 160 1.58 1.98 -5.52
CA GLY A 160 0.34 1.72 -4.80
C GLY A 160 -0.30 2.99 -4.25
N ASN A 161 -1.62 3.02 -4.28
CA ASN A 161 -2.45 4.00 -3.58
C ASN A 161 -3.27 3.26 -2.50
N GLY A 162 -3.08 3.64 -1.23
CA GLY A 162 -3.68 2.94 -0.10
C GLY A 162 -4.89 3.63 0.54
N ARG A 163 -5.64 2.83 1.32
CA ARG A 163 -6.67 3.23 2.29
C ARG A 163 -6.69 2.32 3.51
N PHE A 164 -7.25 2.83 4.62
CA PHE A 164 -7.67 2.01 5.75
C PHE A 164 -9.16 1.69 5.62
N VAL A 165 -9.49 0.41 5.72
CA VAL A 165 -10.85 -0.11 5.80
C VAL A 165 -11.13 -0.48 7.26
N VAL A 166 -12.19 0.09 7.82
CA VAL A 166 -12.70 -0.29 9.14
C VAL A 166 -13.78 -1.33 8.90
N ASN A 167 -13.52 -2.57 9.29
CA ASN A 167 -14.44 -3.69 9.10
C ASN A 167 -15.59 -3.65 10.14
N ASP A 168 -16.62 -4.46 9.92
CA ASP A 168 -17.79 -4.53 10.80
C ASP A 168 -17.42 -4.96 12.24
N ASP A 169 -16.39 -5.80 12.38
CA ASP A 169 -15.82 -6.24 13.66
C ASP A 169 -14.82 -5.25 14.26
N ARG A 170 -14.69 -4.05 13.67
CA ARG A 170 -13.72 -2.99 14.02
C ARG A 170 -12.26 -3.35 13.79
N SER A 171 -11.95 -4.51 13.21
CA SER A 171 -10.61 -4.78 12.71
C SER A 171 -10.26 -3.83 11.56
N ILE A 172 -8.97 -3.58 11.37
CA ILE A 172 -8.46 -2.69 10.34
C ILE A 172 -7.81 -3.51 9.23
N THR A 173 -8.22 -3.24 7.99
CA THR A 173 -7.55 -3.75 6.79
C THR A 173 -6.90 -2.59 6.06
N VAL A 174 -5.61 -2.71 5.75
CA VAL A 174 -4.94 -1.83 4.78
C VAL A 174 -5.24 -2.37 3.39
N GLU A 175 -5.84 -1.55 2.54
CA GLU A 175 -6.11 -1.90 1.15
C GLU A 175 -5.29 -1.00 0.22
N SER A 176 -4.46 -1.61 -0.63
CA SER A 176 -3.69 -0.93 -1.66
C SER A 176 -4.16 -1.32 -3.05
N ARG A 177 -4.38 -0.32 -3.90
CA ARG A 177 -4.56 -0.49 -5.35
C ARG A 177 -3.21 -0.27 -6.01
N ILE A 178 -2.66 -1.35 -6.57
CA ILE A 178 -1.31 -1.41 -7.10
C ILE A 178 -1.41 -1.33 -8.62
N SER A 179 -0.60 -0.46 -9.22
CA SER A 179 -0.47 -0.30 -10.66
C SER A 179 0.95 -0.61 -11.10
N GLU A 180 1.08 -1.23 -12.27
CA GLU A 180 2.35 -1.28 -13.01
C GLU A 180 2.61 0.09 -13.64
N VAL A 181 3.84 0.58 -13.51
CA VAL A 181 4.34 1.74 -14.22
C VAL A 181 4.72 1.31 -15.63
N ILE A 182 4.03 1.84 -16.63
CA ILE A 182 4.29 1.64 -18.05
C ILE A 182 5.13 2.82 -18.55
N PRO A 183 6.37 2.59 -18.99
CA PRO A 183 7.20 3.67 -19.52
C PRO A 183 6.56 4.30 -20.77
N SER A 184 6.81 5.60 -20.96
CA SER A 184 6.48 6.26 -22.23
C SER A 184 7.49 5.82 -23.30
N ASN A 185 7.00 5.73 -24.54
CA ASN A 185 7.83 5.58 -25.73
C ASN A 185 7.68 6.79 -26.67
N ASP A 186 7.10 7.87 -26.18
CA ASP A 186 6.92 9.09 -26.96
C ASP A 186 8.28 9.78 -27.10
N LEU A 187 8.53 10.34 -28.28
CA LEU A 187 9.65 11.23 -28.50
C LEU A 187 9.19 12.65 -28.21
N ASP A 188 9.98 13.39 -27.43
CA ASP A 188 9.79 14.84 -27.31
C ASP A 188 9.94 15.44 -28.72
N CYS A 189 8.87 16.03 -29.23
CA CYS A 189 8.89 16.77 -30.48
C CYS A 189 9.43 18.19 -30.28
#